data_AF-A0A0L0CPW8-F1
#
_entry.id   AF-A0A0L0CPW8-F1
#
_cell.length_a   1.000
_cell.length_b   1.000
_cell.length_c   1.000
_cell.angle_alpha   90.00
_cell.angle_beta   90.00
_cell.angle_gamma   90.00
#
_symmetry.space_group_name_H-M   'P 1'
#
loop_
_entity.id
_entity.type
_entity.pdbx_description
1 polymer ?
#
loop_
_entity_poly.entity_id
_entity_poly.type
_entity_poly.pdbx_seq_one_letter_code
_entity_poly.pdbx_strand_id
1 'polypeptide(L)'
;MPNDTLKKILDPLWPMRNTGRPCLYLTKSLYITLWKLSNQNSFRELSDRFGIGAATAYRSFIKMLKVTEKFKNFLVISSREKGKDSSTSLIS
;
A
#
# COMPACT_ATOMS: atom_id res chain seq x y z
N MET A 1 17.19 3.24 9.86
CA MET A 1 16.39 3.34 8.62
C MET A 1 15.32 2.25 8.61
N PRO A 2 14.10 2.51 9.10
CA PRO A 2 13.03 1.49 9.25
C PRO A 2 12.22 1.20 7.97
N ASN A 3 12.75 1.54 6.79
CA ASN A 3 11.97 1.57 5.54
C ASN A 3 12.08 0.29 4.68
N ASP A 4 13.06 -0.58 4.95
CA ASP A 4 13.32 -1.75 4.11
C ASP A 4 12.32 -2.89 4.35
N THR A 5 11.86 -3.07 5.57
CA THR A 5 10.89 -4.11 5.92
C THR A 5 9.53 -3.86 5.26
N LEU A 6 9.02 -2.62 5.33
CA LEU A 6 7.76 -2.26 4.69
C LEU A 6 7.86 -2.31 3.17
N LYS A 7 8.98 -1.87 2.59
CA LYS A 7 9.24 -2.04 1.17
C LYS A 7 9.18 -3.51 0.77
N LYS A 8 9.91 -4.40 1.44
CA LYS A 8 9.95 -5.84 1.12
C LYS A 8 8.56 -6.50 1.18
N ILE A 9 7.71 -6.08 2.11
CA ILE A 9 6.34 -6.62 2.24
C ILE A 9 5.41 -6.08 1.15
N LEU A 10 5.56 -4.80 0.79
CA LEU A 10 4.66 -4.13 -0.15
C LEU A 10 5.08 -4.27 -1.62
N ASP A 11 6.35 -4.52 -1.91
CA ASP A 11 6.89 -4.73 -3.27
C ASP A 11 6.14 -5.83 -4.04
N PRO A 12 5.94 -7.05 -3.51
CA PRO A 12 5.24 -8.11 -4.24
C PRO A 12 3.75 -7.78 -4.45
N LEU A 13 3.17 -6.90 -3.63
CA LEU A 13 1.78 -6.46 -3.75
C LEU A 13 1.63 -5.24 -4.67
N TRP A 14 2.73 -4.59 -5.03
CA TRP A 14 2.73 -3.40 -5.87
C TRP A 14 2.83 -3.78 -7.35
N PRO A 15 1.74 -3.65 -8.14
CA PRO A 15 1.83 -3.97 -9.55
C PRO A 15 2.62 -2.87 -10.26
N MET A 16 3.92 -3.10 -10.51
CA MET A 16 4.66 -2.33 -11.50
C MET A 16 4.04 -2.64 -12.86
N ARG A 17 3.41 -1.63 -13.47
CA ARG A 17 3.02 -1.72 -14.88
C ARG A 17 4.17 -1.15 -15.71
N ASN A 18 4.74 -1.98 -16.58
CA ASN A 18 5.78 -1.57 -17.53
C ASN A 18 5.18 -0.93 -18.81
N THR A 19 3.87 -0.80 -18.90
CA THR A 19 3.17 -0.23 -20.07
C THR A 19 2.19 0.89 -19.66
N GLY A 20 2.27 2.02 -20.36
CA GLY A 20 1.41 3.20 -20.18
C GLY A 20 2.05 4.36 -19.41
N ARG A 21 1.22 5.24 -18.84
CA ARG A 21 1.68 6.43 -18.10
C ARG A 21 2.56 6.06 -16.90
N PRO A 22 3.59 6.86 -16.57
CA PRO A 22 4.56 6.53 -15.52
C PRO A 22 3.86 6.26 -14.19
N CYS A 23 4.03 5.04 -13.67
CA CYS A 23 3.63 4.72 -12.30
C CYS A 23 4.62 5.39 -11.34
N LEU A 24 4.10 6.12 -10.34
CA LEU A 24 4.94 6.60 -9.25
C LEU A 24 5.53 5.41 -8.50
N TYR A 25 6.78 5.55 -8.06
CA TYR A 25 7.45 4.59 -7.20
C TYR A 25 6.59 4.31 -5.95
N LEU A 26 6.62 3.06 -5.47
CA LEU A 26 5.87 2.59 -4.30
C LEU A 26 6.04 3.54 -3.11
N THR A 27 7.28 3.91 -2.80
CA THR A 27 7.62 4.81 -1.69
C THR A 27 6.99 6.19 -1.84
N LYS A 28 7.03 6.77 -3.04
CA LYS A 28 6.43 8.08 -3.30
C LYS A 28 4.90 8.00 -3.17
N SER A 29 4.29 6.93 -3.66
CA SER A 29 2.86 6.68 -3.50
C SER A 29 2.46 6.50 -2.03
N LEU A 30 3.30 5.85 -1.22
CA LEU A 30 3.05 5.65 0.21
C LEU A 30 3.03 6.99 0.95
N TYR A 31 4.04 7.84 0.71
CA TYR A 31 4.10 9.17 1.32
C TYR A 31 2.92 10.07 0.92
N ILE A 32 2.49 10.03 -0.34
CA ILE A 32 1.30 10.74 -0.83
C ILE A 32 0.06 10.27 -0.05
N THR A 33 -0.12 8.96 0.10
CA THR A 33 -1.27 8.40 0.81
C THR A 33 -1.26 8.75 2.29
N LEU A 34 -0.11 8.59 2.97
CA LEU A 34 0.06 9.01 4.37
C LEU A 34 -0.28 10.49 4.54
N TRP A 35 0.28 11.35 3.70
CA TRP A 35 0.03 12.79 3.77
C TRP A 35 -1.46 13.14 3.57
N LYS A 36 -2.11 12.51 2.59
CA LYS A 36 -3.53 12.74 2.30
C LYS A 36 -4.43 12.27 3.46
N LEU A 37 -4.10 11.15 4.09
CA LEU A 37 -4.84 10.63 5.24
C LEU A 37 -4.62 11.47 6.50
N SER A 38 -3.40 11.95 6.73
CA SER A 38 -3.06 12.75 7.91
C SER A 38 -3.64 14.17 7.86
N ASN A 39 -3.64 14.82 6.69
CA ASN A 39 -3.91 16.26 6.63
C ASN A 39 -5.20 16.63 5.88
N GLN A 40 -5.96 15.67 5.34
CA GLN A 40 -7.15 15.91 4.51
C GLN A 40 -6.98 16.86 3.30
N ASN A 41 -5.77 17.32 2.99
CA ASN A 41 -5.42 18.26 1.91
C ASN A 41 -6.00 17.94 0.53
N SER A 42 -6.27 18.96 -0.29
CA SER A 42 -6.74 18.77 -1.67
C SER A 42 -5.68 18.04 -2.53
N PHE A 43 -6.12 17.35 -3.59
CA PHE A 43 -5.19 16.72 -4.54
C PHE A 43 -4.33 17.74 -5.30
N ARG A 44 -4.74 19.01 -5.32
CA ARG A 44 -4.00 20.13 -5.91
C ARG A 44 -2.83 20.54 -5.02
N GLU A 45 -3.04 20.69 -3.72
CA GLU A 45 -1.95 20.91 -2.77
C GLU A 45 -0.96 19.75 -2.72
N LEU A 46 -1.45 18.51 -2.83
CA LEU A 46 -0.59 17.34 -2.95
C LEU A 46 0.24 17.38 -4.24
N SER A 47 -0.37 17.81 -5.35
CA SER A 47 0.30 17.99 -6.63
C SER A 47 1.47 18.97 -6.52
N ASP A 48 1.22 20.13 -5.90
CA ASP A 48 2.21 21.18 -5.70
C ASP A 48 3.35 20.72 -4.78
N ARG A 49 3.01 20.01 -3.69
CA ARG A 49 4.00 19.52 -2.72
C ARG A 49 4.89 18.40 -3.25
N PHE A 50 4.33 17.47 -4.04
CA PHE A 50 5.07 16.30 -4.54
C PHE A 50 5.58 16.45 -5.97
N GLY A 51 5.29 17.59 -6.62
CA GLY A 51 5.67 17.90 -8.00
C GLY A 51 5.07 16.91 -9.01
N ILE A 52 3.79 16.52 -8.81
CA ILE A 52 3.10 15.55 -9.66
C ILE A 52 1.77 16.11 -10.13
N GLY A 53 1.27 15.75 -11.30
CA GLY A 53 -0.06 16.18 -11.71
C GLY A 53 -1.16 15.69 -10.74
N ALA A 54 -2.16 16.53 -10.45
CA ALA A 54 -3.25 16.20 -9.53
C ALA A 54 -3.99 14.89 -9.89
N ALA A 55 -4.19 14.64 -11.19
CA ALA A 55 -4.76 13.38 -11.67
C ALA A 55 -3.87 12.17 -11.36
N THR A 56 -2.54 12.34 -11.40
CA THR A 56 -1.57 11.31 -11.03
C THR A 56 -1.57 11.06 -9.52
N ALA A 57 -1.71 12.11 -8.71
CA ALA A 57 -1.84 12.00 -7.25
C ALA A 57 -3.09 11.18 -6.88
N TYR A 58 -4.25 11.53 -7.46
CA TYR A 58 -5.49 10.79 -7.24
C TYR A 58 -5.39 9.31 -7.63
N ARG A 59 -4.89 9.02 -8.84
CA ARG A 59 -4.72 7.64 -9.32
C ARG A 59 -3.78 6.83 -8.42
N SER A 60 -2.69 7.45 -7.97
CA SER A 60 -1.71 6.80 -7.09
C SER A 60 -2.30 6.52 -5.71
N PHE A 61 -3.09 7.44 -5.17
CA PHE A 61 -3.82 7.26 -3.92
C PHE A 61 -4.81 6.09 -3.99
N ILE A 62 -5.68 6.05 -5.00
CA ILE A 62 -6.63 4.94 -5.20
C ILE A 62 -5.91 3.61 -5.40
N LYS A 63 -4.81 3.59 -6.16
CA LYS A 63 -4.00 2.39 -6.34
C LYS A 63 -3.45 1.87 -5.01
N MET A 64 -2.96 2.77 -4.15
CA MET A 64 -2.46 2.40 -2.84
C MET A 64 -3.57 1.86 -1.94
N LEU A 65 -4.77 2.45 -1.94
CA LEU A 65 -5.89 1.91 -1.17
C LEU A 65 -6.25 0.47 -1.55
N LYS A 66 -6.24 0.14 -2.85
CA LYS A 66 -6.45 -1.23 -3.32
C LYS A 66 -5.35 -2.19 -2.87
N VAL A 67 -4.10 -1.71 -2.77
CA VAL A 67 -2.98 -2.51 -2.24
C VAL A 67 -3.17 -2.74 -0.74
N THR A 68 -3.59 -1.72 0.01
CA THR A 68 -3.92 -1.86 1.44
C THR A 68 -5.07 -2.84 1.68
N GLU A 69 -6.09 -2.85 0.82
CA GLU A 69 -7.19 -3.81 0.89
C GLU A 69 -6.71 -5.25 0.67
N LYS A 70 -5.86 -5.47 -0.34
CA LYS A 70 -5.22 -6.77 -0.58
C LYS A 70 -4.35 -7.20 0.61
N PHE A 71 -3.61 -6.26 1.19
CA PHE A 71 -2.79 -6.51 2.37
C PHE A 71 -3.63 -6.89 3.60
N LYS A 72 -4.75 -6.19 3.83
CA LYS A 72 -5.72 -6.56 4.87
C LYS A 72 -6.25 -7.98 4.66
N ASN A 73 -6.64 -8.33 3.45
CA ASN A 73 -7.13 -9.68 3.13
C ASN A 73 -6.05 -10.75 3.35
N PHE A 74 -4.80 -10.47 2.95
CA PHE A 74 -3.66 -11.34 3.22
C PHE A 74 -3.49 -11.57 4.74
N LEU A 75 -3.48 -10.51 5.55
CA LEU A 75 -3.35 -10.62 7.00
C LEU A 75 -4.48 -11.41 7.65
N VAL A 76 -5.72 -11.21 7.20
CA VAL A 76 -6.89 -11.95 7.70
C VAL A 76 -6.75 -13.45 7.40
N ILE A 77 -6.32 -13.80 6.18
CA ILE A 77 -6.09 -15.21 5.79
C ILE A 77 -4.96 -15.81 6.63
N SER A 78 -3.81 -15.13 6.73
CA SER A 78 -2.66 -15.61 7.52
C SER A 78 -2.98 -15.75 9.01
N SER A 79 -3.86 -14.90 9.56
CA SER A 79 -4.30 -15.02 10.96
C SER A 79 -5.23 -16.22 11.18
N ARG A 80 -6.00 -16.60 10.15
CA ARG A 80 -6.88 -17.77 10.19
C ARG A 80 -6.10 -19.09 10.13
N GLU A 81 -4.97 -19.12 9.44
CA GLU A 81 -4.11 -20.30 9.37
C GLU A 81 -3.46 -20.60 10.72
N LYS A 82 -2.92 -19.60 11.43
CA LYS A 82 -2.34 -19.78 12.77
C LYS A 82 -3.30 -20.32 13.84
N GLY A 83 -4.61 -20.14 13.65
CA GLY A 83 -5.64 -20.69 14.53
C GLY A 83 -5.86 -22.20 14.36
N LYS A 84 -5.51 -22.78 13.21
CA LYS A 84 -5.63 -24.24 12.96
C LYS A 84 -4.45 -25.01 13.55
N ASP A 85 -3.27 -24.42 13.53
CA ASP A 85 -2.03 -25.04 14.00
C ASP A 85 -2.07 -25.30 15.52
N SER A 86 -2.76 -24.44 16.27
CA SER A 86 -2.90 -24.54 17.73
C SER A 86 -3.97 -25.54 18.18
N SER A 87 -4.91 -25.91 17.29
CA SER A 87 -5.97 -26.87 17.62
C SER A 87 -5.55 -28.32 17.36
N THR A 88 -4.45 -28.54 16.63
CA THR A 88 -4.01 -29.88 16.22
C THR A 88 -2.99 -30.48 17.20
N SER A 89 -2.36 -29.66 18.05
CA SER A 89 -1.41 -30.11 19.08
C SER A 89 -2.05 -30.55 20.41
N LEU A 90 -3.38 -30.46 20.55
CA LEU A 90 -4.12 -30.95 21.72
C LEU A 90 -4.75 -32.34 21.50
N ILE A 91 -4.53 -32.97 20.33
CA ILE A 91 -5.09 -34.28 19.96
C ILE A 91 -3.98 -35.27 19.55
N SER A 92 -2.74 -35.11 20.03
CA SER A 92 -1.64 -36.07 19.83
C SER A 92 -0.99 -36.46 21.14
#